data_AF-A0A7S0IZN1-F1
#
_entry.id   AF-A0A7S0IZN1-F1
#
_cell.length_a   1.000
_cell.length_b   1.000
_cell.length_c   1.000
_cell.angle_alpha   90.00
_cell.angle_beta   90.00
_cell.angle_gamma   90.00
#
_symmetry.space_group_name_H-M   'P 1'
#
loop_
_entity.id
_entity.type
_entity.pdbx_description
1 polymer ?
#
loop_
_entity_poly.entity_id
_entity_poly.type
_entity_poly.pdbx_seq_one_letter_code
_entity_poly.pdbx_strand_id
1 'polypeptide(L)'
;CALYPRDAAFLELVAEEVLEQVSRLATHAAIVVWGGNNENEAALNWYDASRKQRDRYVADYVKLYVDTVVPAIRAADADGRPVVDTSPSNGLVSEAPYVKRWGVLSTKSSAAAGSWGDVHYYNYADDCEDAATYPLARFVSEHGFQAFPGVDTYAAVSAPSDWSRDAPFADFRMRHPDGNAQALAMMARHFRVPPASCDDDDAPPLCEQRA
;
A
#
# COMPACT_ATOMS: atom_id res chain seq x y z
N CYS A 1 4.85 -3.32 -5.29
CA CYS A 1 5.07 -2.17 -6.18
C CYS A 1 6.34 -2.45 -6.97
N ALA A 2 6.32 -2.28 -8.29
CA ALA A 2 7.34 -2.78 -9.18
C ALA A 2 7.45 -1.93 -10.45
N LEU A 3 8.57 -2.08 -11.14
CA LEU A 3 8.78 -1.49 -12.47
C LEU A 3 8.58 -2.59 -13.52
N TYR A 4 7.87 -2.25 -14.59
CA TYR A 4 7.44 -3.20 -15.60
C TYR A 4 8.09 -2.89 -16.96
N PRO A 5 8.26 -3.91 -17.83
CA PRO A 5 8.79 -3.70 -19.16
C PRO A 5 7.80 -2.95 -20.06
N ARG A 6 8.28 -2.48 -21.22
CA ARG A 6 7.49 -1.77 -22.23
C ARG A 6 7.66 -2.33 -23.64
N ASP A 7 8.09 -3.58 -23.76
CA ASP A 7 8.12 -4.26 -25.05
C ASP A 7 6.69 -4.47 -25.57
N ALA A 8 6.55 -4.57 -26.90
CA ALA A 8 5.22 -4.57 -27.54
C ALA A 8 4.36 -5.74 -27.07
N ALA A 9 4.92 -6.94 -26.94
CA ALA A 9 4.19 -8.12 -26.52
C ALA A 9 3.63 -7.95 -25.09
N PHE A 10 4.41 -7.38 -24.17
CA PHE A 10 3.93 -7.07 -22.83
C PHE A 10 2.82 -6.02 -22.83
N LEU A 11 2.97 -4.93 -23.60
CA LEU A 11 1.97 -3.86 -23.66
C LEU A 11 0.65 -4.30 -24.31
N GLU A 12 0.72 -5.13 -25.35
CA GLU A 12 -0.46 -5.75 -25.98
C GLU A 12 -1.20 -6.64 -25.00
N LEU A 13 -0.48 -7.50 -24.28
CA LEU A 13 -1.05 -8.36 -23.25
C LEU A 13 -1.75 -7.54 -22.14
N VAL A 14 -1.12 -6.47 -21.67
CA VAL A 14 -1.71 -5.58 -20.65
C VAL A 14 -2.95 -4.87 -21.19
N ALA A 15 -2.92 -4.40 -22.44
CA ALA A 15 -4.07 -3.73 -23.03
C ALA A 15 -5.28 -4.67 -23.15
N GLU A 16 -5.05 -5.92 -23.59
CA GLU A 16 -6.09 -6.96 -23.64
C GLU A 16 -6.66 -7.25 -22.26
N GLU A 17 -5.79 -7.46 -21.25
CA GLU A 17 -6.22 -7.69 -19.87
C GLU A 17 -7.09 -6.53 -19.34
N VAL A 18 -6.65 -5.28 -19.53
CA VAL A 18 -7.38 -4.10 -19.06
C VAL A 18 -8.74 -3.98 -19.74
N LEU A 19 -8.80 -4.17 -21.07
CA LEU A 19 -10.05 -4.12 -21.82
C LEU A 19 -11.04 -5.18 -21.30
N GLU A 20 -10.58 -6.41 -21.09
CA GLU A 20 -11.41 -7.49 -20.57
C GLU A 20 -11.90 -7.22 -19.15
N GLN A 21 -11.01 -6.84 -18.23
CA GLN A 21 -11.35 -6.62 -16.82
C GLN A 21 -12.28 -5.43 -16.63
N VAL A 22 -12.00 -4.30 -17.29
CA VAL A 22 -12.86 -3.11 -17.20
C VAL A 22 -14.22 -3.40 -17.82
N SER A 23 -14.28 -4.02 -19.00
CA SER A 23 -15.56 -4.40 -19.63
C SER A 23 -16.40 -5.31 -18.73
N ARG A 24 -15.77 -6.26 -18.04
CA ARG A 24 -16.43 -7.18 -17.10
C ARG A 24 -16.96 -6.49 -15.85
N LEU A 25 -16.26 -5.45 -15.37
CA LEU A 25 -16.50 -4.84 -14.07
C LEU A 25 -17.27 -3.52 -14.14
N ALA A 26 -17.24 -2.78 -15.26
CA ALA A 26 -17.81 -1.45 -15.40
C ALA A 26 -19.32 -1.37 -15.13
N THR A 27 -20.06 -2.48 -15.25
CA THR A 27 -21.50 -2.54 -14.92
C THR A 27 -21.79 -2.45 -13.42
N HIS A 28 -20.77 -2.51 -12.54
CA HIS A 28 -20.95 -2.44 -11.10
C HIS A 28 -20.85 -1.00 -10.60
N ALA A 29 -21.97 -0.44 -10.14
CA ALA A 29 -22.03 0.92 -9.58
C ALA A 29 -21.15 1.12 -8.32
N ALA A 30 -20.68 0.04 -7.68
CA ALA A 30 -19.75 0.11 -6.56
C ALA A 30 -18.34 0.58 -6.98
N ILE A 31 -18.00 0.47 -8.27
CA ILE A 31 -16.75 1.00 -8.81
C ILE A 31 -16.98 2.45 -9.18
N VAL A 32 -16.24 3.35 -8.53
CA VAL A 32 -16.40 4.81 -8.71
C VAL A 32 -15.15 5.49 -9.28
N VAL A 33 -14.03 4.77 -9.33
CA VAL A 33 -12.74 5.24 -9.87
C VAL A 33 -11.94 4.04 -10.34
N TRP A 34 -11.17 4.21 -11.41
CA TRP A 34 -10.18 3.23 -11.87
C TRP A 34 -8.76 3.68 -11.51
N GLY A 35 -7.97 2.77 -10.95
CA GLY A 35 -6.56 3.00 -10.65
C GLY A 35 -5.64 2.24 -11.60
N GLY A 36 -4.63 2.92 -12.14
CA GLY A 36 -3.67 2.32 -13.05
C GLY A 36 -2.63 1.43 -12.36
N ASN A 37 -2.17 1.83 -11.16
CA ASN A 37 -1.25 1.03 -10.35
C ASN A 37 -1.19 1.48 -8.88
N ASN A 38 -0.49 0.69 -8.07
CA ASN A 38 -0.14 1.01 -6.69
C ASN A 38 1.35 1.40 -6.55
N GLU A 39 1.60 2.62 -6.06
CA GLU A 39 2.87 3.22 -5.70
C GLU A 39 3.97 3.21 -6.79
N ASN A 40 3.69 2.89 -8.05
CA ASN A 40 4.77 2.70 -9.03
C ASN A 40 5.40 4.02 -9.49
N GLU A 41 4.72 5.16 -9.38
CA GLU A 41 5.38 6.47 -9.54
C GLU A 41 6.40 6.71 -8.42
N ALA A 42 6.05 6.40 -7.17
CA ALA A 42 6.99 6.49 -6.05
C ALA A 42 8.14 5.49 -6.22
N ALA A 43 7.84 4.27 -6.69
CA ALA A 43 8.78 3.20 -6.90
C ALA A 43 9.88 3.50 -7.93
N LEU A 44 9.70 4.51 -8.80
CA LEU A 44 10.77 5.04 -9.65
C LEU A 44 12.00 5.47 -8.83
N ASN A 45 11.84 5.80 -7.54
CA ASN A 45 12.94 6.17 -6.64
C ASN A 45 13.37 5.05 -5.68
N TRP A 46 12.74 3.88 -5.68
CA TRP A 46 13.02 2.82 -4.70
C TRP A 46 14.18 1.92 -5.14
N TYR A 47 14.36 1.73 -6.44
CA TYR A 47 15.33 0.78 -6.98
C TYR A 47 16.58 1.47 -7.50
N ASP A 48 17.74 0.87 -7.25
CA ASP A 48 19.03 1.35 -7.76
C ASP A 48 19.05 1.54 -9.28
N ALA A 49 18.43 0.59 -10.01
CA ALA A 49 18.37 0.63 -11.46
C ALA A 49 17.58 1.83 -11.98
N SER A 50 16.44 2.15 -11.37
CA SER A 50 15.61 3.28 -11.78
C SER A 50 16.20 4.61 -11.39
N ARG A 51 16.86 4.70 -10.24
CA ARG A 51 17.63 5.89 -9.85
C ARG A 51 18.78 6.17 -10.82
N LYS A 52 19.47 5.13 -11.30
CA LYS A 52 20.60 5.25 -12.25
C LYS A 52 20.16 5.54 -13.69
N GLN A 53 18.95 5.15 -14.09
CA GLN A 53 18.44 5.34 -15.45
C GLN A 53 17.05 6.00 -15.46
N ARG A 54 16.89 7.09 -14.69
CA ARG A 54 15.60 7.74 -14.43
C ARG A 54 14.74 7.91 -15.67
N ASP A 55 15.29 8.53 -16.72
CA ASP A 55 14.49 8.91 -17.89
C ASP A 55 13.96 7.71 -18.67
N ARG A 56 14.73 6.61 -18.69
CA ARG A 56 14.26 5.34 -19.25
C ARG A 56 13.03 4.84 -18.50
N TYR A 57 13.11 4.73 -17.17
CA TYR A 57 12.02 4.18 -16.38
C TYR A 57 10.81 5.11 -16.31
N VAL A 58 11.00 6.44 -16.39
CA VAL A 58 9.89 7.39 -16.57
C VAL A 58 9.21 7.18 -17.93
N ALA A 59 9.98 7.00 -19.01
CA ALA A 59 9.42 6.70 -20.32
C ALA A 59 8.67 5.36 -20.33
N ASP A 60 9.23 4.34 -19.67
CA ASP A 60 8.61 3.02 -19.52
C ASP A 60 7.29 3.13 -18.73
N TYR A 61 7.27 3.90 -17.62
CA TYR A 61 6.06 4.19 -16.84
C TYR A 61 4.98 4.88 -17.68
N VAL A 62 5.33 5.95 -18.39
CA VAL A 62 4.37 6.71 -19.22
C VAL A 62 3.81 5.80 -20.30
N LYS A 63 4.68 5.02 -20.96
CA LYS A 63 4.24 4.13 -22.03
C LYS A 63 3.24 3.08 -21.55
N LEU A 64 3.46 2.52 -20.36
CA LEU A 64 2.56 1.54 -19.78
C LEU A 64 1.28 2.19 -19.25
N TYR A 65 1.37 3.08 -18.26
CA TYR A 65 0.18 3.52 -17.54
C TYR A 65 -0.60 4.62 -18.27
N VAL A 66 0.10 5.55 -18.90
CA VAL A 66 -0.53 6.71 -19.55
C VAL A 66 -0.92 6.39 -20.99
N ASP A 67 -0.04 5.77 -21.76
CA ASP A 67 -0.28 5.54 -23.19
C ASP A 67 -0.99 4.21 -23.50
N THR A 68 -1.04 3.27 -22.53
CA THR A 68 -1.65 1.95 -22.74
C THR A 68 -2.83 1.71 -21.80
N VAL A 69 -2.62 1.75 -20.48
CA VAL A 69 -3.67 1.43 -19.49
C VAL A 69 -4.80 2.46 -19.48
N VAL A 70 -4.50 3.76 -19.35
CA VAL A 70 -5.55 4.81 -19.30
C VAL A 70 -6.45 4.80 -20.57
N PRO A 71 -5.92 4.73 -21.80
CA PRO A 71 -6.74 4.61 -23.00
C PRO A 71 -7.58 3.33 -23.04
N ALA A 72 -7.02 2.20 -22.62
CA ALA A 72 -7.75 0.93 -22.57
C ALA A 72 -8.93 1.00 -21.57
N ILE A 73 -8.73 1.58 -20.38
CA ILE A 73 -9.82 1.83 -19.41
C ILE A 73 -10.90 2.71 -20.05
N ARG A 74 -10.51 3.84 -20.64
CA ARG A 74 -11.45 4.80 -21.26
C ARG A 74 -12.21 4.19 -22.44
N ALA A 75 -11.61 3.25 -23.17
CA ALA A 75 -12.26 2.55 -24.27
C ALA A 75 -13.29 1.52 -23.78
N ALA A 76 -13.05 0.89 -22.63
CA ALA A 76 -13.91 -0.16 -22.09
C ALA A 76 -15.02 0.36 -21.15
N ASP A 77 -14.80 1.45 -20.42
CA ASP A 77 -15.81 2.04 -19.53
C ASP A 77 -16.60 3.17 -20.20
N ALA A 78 -17.77 2.82 -20.75
CA ALA A 78 -18.68 3.75 -21.41
C ALA A 78 -19.27 4.82 -20.48
N ASP A 79 -19.29 4.59 -19.15
CA ASP A 79 -19.78 5.59 -18.18
C ASP A 79 -18.76 6.70 -17.94
N GLY A 80 -17.52 6.53 -18.41
CA GLY A 80 -16.48 7.55 -18.32
C GLY A 80 -16.07 7.89 -16.90
N ARG A 81 -15.99 6.89 -16.01
CA ARG A 81 -15.56 7.10 -14.62
C ARG A 81 -14.15 7.69 -14.55
N PRO A 82 -13.83 8.45 -13.48
CA PRO A 82 -12.49 8.98 -13.28
C PRO A 82 -11.41 7.90 -13.29
N VAL A 83 -10.25 8.24 -13.85
CA VAL A 83 -9.07 7.36 -13.89
C VAL A 83 -7.89 8.08 -13.23
N VAL A 84 -7.26 7.43 -12.26
CA VAL A 84 -5.98 7.85 -11.68
C VAL A 84 -4.87 6.92 -12.19
N ASP A 85 -3.75 7.47 -12.65
CA ASP A 85 -2.68 6.65 -13.23
C ASP A 85 -1.90 5.84 -12.18
N THR A 86 -1.84 6.35 -10.95
CA THR A 86 -1.14 5.77 -9.79
C THR A 86 -1.82 6.25 -8.51
N SER A 87 -1.54 5.57 -7.40
CA SER A 87 -1.89 5.97 -6.04
C SER A 87 -0.69 5.64 -5.14
N PRO A 88 -0.10 6.61 -4.41
CA PRO A 88 -0.50 8.01 -4.35
C PRO A 88 -0.15 8.75 -5.64
N SER A 89 -0.87 9.82 -5.93
CA SER A 89 -0.66 10.68 -7.11
C SER A 89 -0.88 12.15 -6.76
N ASN A 90 -0.13 13.03 -7.41
CA ASN A 90 -0.40 14.47 -7.42
C ASN A 90 -1.50 14.86 -8.44
N GLY A 91 -2.11 13.87 -9.10
CA GLY A 91 -3.12 14.07 -10.13
C GLY A 91 -2.54 14.62 -11.44
N LEU A 92 -3.37 15.36 -12.18
CA LEU A 92 -3.05 15.86 -13.51
C LEU A 92 -2.92 17.39 -13.53
N VAL A 93 -2.15 17.88 -14.50
CA VAL A 93 -2.15 19.29 -14.92
C VAL A 93 -3.25 19.51 -15.96
N SER A 94 -3.46 18.54 -16.84
CA SER A 94 -4.50 18.55 -17.88
C SER A 94 -4.93 17.13 -18.21
N GLU A 95 -6.21 16.93 -18.55
CA GLU A 95 -6.74 15.63 -19.01
C GLU A 95 -6.67 15.48 -20.54
N ALA A 96 -6.71 16.61 -21.27
CA ALA A 96 -6.67 16.68 -22.73
C ALA A 96 -5.89 17.95 -23.18
N PRO A 97 -4.61 17.82 -23.57
CA PRO A 97 -3.81 16.58 -23.59
C PRO A 97 -3.60 16.03 -22.17
N TYR A 98 -3.38 14.72 -22.06
CA TYR A 98 -3.08 14.08 -20.78
C TYR A 98 -1.69 14.52 -20.30
N VAL A 99 -1.64 15.33 -19.25
CA VAL A 99 -0.40 15.87 -18.68
C VAL A 99 -0.38 15.56 -17.20
N LYS A 100 0.45 14.59 -16.81
CA LYS A 100 0.66 14.22 -15.41
C LYS A 100 1.34 15.33 -14.61
N ARG A 101 0.89 15.54 -13.37
CA ARG A 101 1.58 16.39 -12.40
C ARG A 101 2.67 15.60 -11.69
N TRP A 102 3.85 15.53 -12.29
CA TRP A 102 5.03 14.95 -11.63
C TRP A 102 5.44 15.78 -10.40
N GLY A 103 5.99 15.11 -9.39
CA GLY A 103 6.52 15.79 -8.22
C GLY A 103 6.95 14.82 -7.13
N VAL A 104 7.33 15.38 -5.98
CA VAL A 104 7.49 14.59 -4.77
C VAL A 104 6.11 14.08 -4.37
N LEU A 105 5.95 12.76 -4.31
CA LEU A 105 4.78 12.14 -3.72
C LEU A 105 4.97 12.10 -2.21
N SER A 106 3.93 12.43 -1.46
CA SER A 106 3.94 12.19 -0.01
C SER A 106 3.85 10.70 0.22
N THR A 107 4.99 10.11 0.54
CA THR A 107 5.12 8.70 0.87
C THR A 107 5.86 8.62 2.19
N LYS A 108 5.33 7.83 3.13
CA LYS A 108 5.94 7.40 4.41
C LYS A 108 6.67 8.52 5.19
N SER A 109 6.11 8.91 6.34
CA SER A 109 6.69 9.81 7.36
C SER A 109 6.92 11.29 7.00
N SER A 110 6.55 11.78 5.81
CA SER A 110 6.58 13.23 5.54
C SER A 110 5.23 13.89 5.77
N ALA A 111 5.13 14.76 6.79
CA ALA A 111 3.98 15.65 7.01
C ALA A 111 3.79 16.68 5.87
N ALA A 112 4.77 16.81 4.96
CA ALA A 112 4.69 17.61 3.75
C ALA A 112 3.84 16.89 2.67
N ALA A 113 2.57 16.63 2.97
CA ALA A 113 1.63 16.24 1.94
C ALA A 113 1.48 17.38 0.93
N GLY A 114 1.67 17.06 -0.36
CA GLY A 114 1.39 18.00 -1.42
C GLY A 114 -0.08 18.43 -1.39
N SER A 115 -0.38 19.63 -1.90
CA SER A 115 -1.76 20.17 -1.92
C SER A 115 -2.72 19.46 -2.90
N TRP A 116 -2.32 18.32 -3.47
CA TRP A 116 -2.93 17.68 -4.63
C TRP A 116 -3.06 16.17 -4.45
N GLY A 117 -4.13 15.61 -5.04
CA GLY A 117 -4.39 14.17 -5.12
C GLY A 117 -4.41 13.47 -3.76
N ASP A 118 -3.85 12.27 -3.71
CA ASP A 118 -3.89 11.37 -2.56
C ASP A 118 -2.51 11.03 -2.00
N VAL A 119 -2.45 10.55 -0.76
CA VAL A 119 -1.21 10.20 -0.05
C VAL A 119 -1.28 8.84 0.61
N HIS A 120 -0.11 8.20 0.74
CA HIS A 120 0.08 6.97 1.51
C HIS A 120 0.95 7.28 2.74
N TYR A 121 0.37 7.19 3.93
CA TYR A 121 1.02 7.60 5.19
C TYR A 121 1.20 6.43 6.15
N TYR A 122 2.46 6.09 6.41
CA TYR A 122 2.87 5.12 7.40
C TYR A 122 3.95 5.73 8.29
N ASN A 123 3.76 5.62 9.61
CA ASN A 123 4.72 6.04 10.62
C ASN A 123 4.66 5.07 11.80
N TYR A 124 5.75 4.36 12.02
CA TYR A 124 5.87 3.37 13.09
C TYR A 124 6.74 3.87 14.25
N ALA A 125 7.27 5.10 14.11
CA ALA A 125 8.25 5.66 15.02
C ALA A 125 7.62 6.67 15.97
N ASP A 126 6.80 7.59 15.48
CA ASP A 126 6.19 8.64 16.30
C ASP A 126 4.99 8.12 17.09
N ASP A 127 4.50 8.94 18.02
CA ASP A 127 3.29 8.64 18.77
C ASP A 127 2.05 8.70 17.86
N CYS A 128 1.34 7.58 17.73
CA CYS A 128 0.13 7.50 16.90
C CYS A 128 -1.04 8.32 17.45
N GLU A 129 -1.05 8.69 18.73
CA GLU A 129 -2.06 9.58 19.31
C GLU A 129 -1.73 11.06 19.10
N ASP A 130 -0.50 11.40 18.72
CA ASP A 130 -0.14 12.77 18.36
C ASP A 130 -0.65 13.11 16.94
N ALA A 131 -1.79 13.80 16.91
CA ALA A 131 -2.43 14.27 15.69
C ALA A 131 -1.51 15.13 14.80
N ALA A 132 -0.48 15.78 15.37
CA ALA A 132 0.45 16.61 14.62
C ALA A 132 1.40 15.80 13.72
N THR A 133 1.52 14.49 13.93
CA THR A 133 2.35 13.61 13.09
C THR A 133 1.69 13.34 11.74
N TYR A 134 0.36 13.43 11.64
CA TYR A 134 -0.39 13.08 10.45
C TYR A 134 -0.39 14.19 9.39
N PRO A 135 -0.39 13.84 8.10
CA PRO A 135 -0.37 14.82 7.02
C PRO A 135 -1.71 15.55 6.88
N LEU A 136 -1.64 16.85 6.62
CA LEU A 136 -2.79 17.63 6.13
C LEU A 136 -3.00 17.39 4.62
N ALA A 137 -3.49 16.19 4.28
CA ALA A 137 -3.70 15.76 2.90
C ALA A 137 -5.12 16.08 2.39
N ARG A 138 -5.30 16.11 1.06
CA ARG A 138 -6.62 16.18 0.42
C ARG A 138 -7.37 14.86 0.52
N PHE A 139 -6.66 13.75 0.36
CA PHE A 139 -7.17 12.39 0.45
C PHE A 139 -6.06 11.47 0.98
N VAL A 140 -6.38 10.58 1.92
CA VAL A 140 -5.47 9.55 2.42
C VAL A 140 -6.00 8.21 1.93
N SER A 141 -5.36 7.64 0.92
CA SER A 141 -5.76 6.39 0.28
C SER A 141 -5.15 5.16 0.96
N GLU A 142 -4.01 5.34 1.63
CA GLU A 142 -3.41 4.31 2.48
C GLU A 142 -2.90 4.90 3.79
N HIS A 143 -3.22 4.22 4.90
CA HIS A 143 -2.59 4.38 6.19
C HIS A 143 -2.85 3.14 7.04
N GLY A 144 -2.01 2.86 8.03
CA GLY A 144 -2.28 1.76 8.95
C GLY A 144 -1.17 1.48 9.94
N PHE A 145 -1.54 0.71 10.97
CA PHE A 145 -0.64 0.13 11.96
C PHE A 145 -0.73 -1.39 11.88
N GLN A 146 0.35 -2.06 12.25
CA GLN A 146 0.38 -3.51 12.28
C GLN A 146 -0.24 -4.05 13.58
N ALA A 147 -0.99 -5.15 13.46
CA ALA A 147 -1.53 -5.90 14.59
C ALA A 147 -1.36 -7.41 14.36
N PHE A 148 -1.40 -8.17 15.44
CA PHE A 148 -1.48 -9.64 15.36
C PHE A 148 -2.92 -10.07 15.03
N PRO A 149 -3.11 -11.19 14.31
CA PRO A 149 -4.43 -11.79 14.20
C PRO A 149 -4.85 -12.38 15.53
N GLY A 150 -6.17 -12.58 15.71
CA GLY A 150 -6.70 -13.29 16.88
C GLY A 150 -6.22 -14.74 16.97
N VAL A 151 -6.18 -15.27 18.19
CA VAL A 151 -5.54 -16.56 18.53
C VAL A 151 -6.07 -17.73 17.73
N ASP A 152 -7.38 -17.78 17.51
CA ASP A 152 -8.03 -18.84 16.75
C ASP A 152 -7.49 -18.96 15.33
N THR A 153 -6.98 -17.85 14.76
CA THR A 153 -6.34 -17.84 13.44
C THR A 153 -5.01 -18.60 13.45
N TYR A 154 -4.25 -18.50 14.54
CA TYR A 154 -2.99 -19.21 14.68
C TYR A 154 -3.16 -20.66 15.14
N ALA A 155 -4.17 -20.96 15.96
CA ALA A 155 -4.37 -22.28 16.54
C ALA A 155 -4.45 -23.42 15.49
N ALA A 156 -4.98 -23.15 14.29
CA ALA A 156 -5.05 -24.14 13.21
C ALA A 156 -3.69 -24.44 12.53
N VAL A 157 -2.68 -23.60 12.77
CA VAL A 157 -1.41 -23.61 12.04
C VAL A 157 -0.18 -23.46 12.95
N SER A 158 -0.35 -23.68 14.25
CA SER A 158 0.69 -23.59 15.27
C SER A 158 0.46 -24.61 16.39
N ALA A 159 1.52 -24.97 17.11
CA ALA A 159 1.45 -25.77 18.31
C ALA A 159 1.44 -24.88 19.56
N PRO A 160 1.05 -25.38 20.75
CA PRO A 160 1.11 -24.60 21.99
C PRO A 160 2.50 -23.99 22.27
N SER A 161 3.58 -24.66 21.86
CA SER A 161 4.96 -24.15 21.98
C SER A 161 5.23 -22.90 21.14
N ASP A 162 4.39 -22.60 20.15
CA ASP A 162 4.50 -21.44 19.28
C ASP A 162 3.73 -20.23 19.84
N TRP A 163 2.95 -20.40 20.92
CA TRP A 163 2.09 -19.37 21.49
C TRP A 163 2.85 -18.44 22.44
N SER A 164 4.01 -17.99 21.97
CA SER A 164 4.73 -16.88 22.54
C SER A 164 5.05 -15.88 21.45
N ARG A 165 4.94 -14.60 21.77
CA ARG A 165 5.36 -13.51 20.87
C ARG A 165 6.84 -13.61 20.49
N ASP A 166 7.67 -14.16 21.39
CA ASP A 166 9.11 -14.25 21.20
C ASP A 166 9.50 -15.65 20.64
N ALA A 167 8.52 -16.50 20.28
CA ALA A 167 8.77 -17.77 19.64
C ALA A 167 9.29 -17.59 18.20
N PRO A 168 10.17 -18.47 17.69
CA PRO A 168 10.62 -18.44 16.30
C PRO A 168 9.48 -18.46 15.28
N PHE A 169 8.33 -19.04 15.65
CA PHE A 169 7.12 -19.04 14.84
C PHE A 169 6.61 -17.61 14.54
N ALA A 170 6.56 -16.74 15.55
CA ALA A 170 6.08 -15.36 15.40
C ALA A 170 6.99 -14.56 14.47
N ASP A 171 8.31 -14.67 14.65
CA ASP A 171 9.30 -14.03 13.77
C ASP A 171 9.24 -14.59 12.35
N PHE A 172 9.08 -15.91 12.19
CA PHE A 172 8.95 -16.52 10.87
C PHE A 172 7.70 -16.04 10.12
N ARG A 173 6.60 -15.77 10.83
CA ARG A 173 5.34 -15.26 10.25
C ARG A 173 5.40 -13.76 9.96
N MET A 174 6.25 -13.02 10.65
CA MET A 174 6.43 -11.59 10.42
C MET A 174 7.04 -11.34 9.04
N ARG A 175 6.33 -10.59 8.18
CA ARG A 175 6.77 -10.23 6.82
C ARG A 175 7.11 -8.75 6.66
N HIS A 176 7.00 -7.98 7.73
CA HIS A 176 7.39 -6.58 7.78
C HIS A 176 8.72 -6.44 8.54
N PRO A 177 9.75 -5.82 7.96
CA PRO A 177 11.01 -5.55 8.67
C PRO A 177 10.76 -4.83 10.00
N ASP A 178 11.31 -5.38 11.07
CA ASP A 178 11.16 -4.90 12.46
C ASP A 178 9.70 -4.81 12.95
N GLY A 179 8.75 -5.48 12.29
CA GLY A 179 7.32 -5.30 12.57
C GLY A 179 6.89 -5.68 13.99
N ASN A 180 7.42 -6.79 14.53
CA ASN A 180 7.17 -7.17 15.93
C ASN A 180 7.66 -6.07 16.89
N ALA A 181 8.87 -5.57 16.70
CA ALA A 181 9.45 -4.53 17.54
C ALA A 181 8.67 -3.20 17.42
N GLN A 182 8.27 -2.82 16.21
CA GLN A 182 7.49 -1.61 15.96
C GLN A 182 6.09 -1.67 16.59
N ALA A 183 5.39 -2.80 16.45
CA ALA A 183 4.08 -2.98 17.07
C ALA A 183 4.15 -2.89 18.61
N LEU A 184 5.16 -3.52 19.21
CA LEU A 184 5.39 -3.43 20.66
C LEU A 184 5.77 -2.04 21.12
N ALA A 185 6.65 -1.36 20.38
CA ALA A 185 7.04 0.01 20.68
C ALA A 185 5.84 0.95 20.65
N MET A 186 4.94 0.78 19.67
CA MET A 186 3.70 1.56 19.58
C MET A 186 2.77 1.28 20.77
N MET A 187 2.53 0.01 21.10
CA MET A 187 1.70 -0.37 22.24
C MET A 187 2.26 0.16 23.58
N ALA A 188 3.58 0.11 23.77
CA ALA A 188 4.25 0.54 25.00
C ALA A 188 4.13 2.05 25.27
N ARG A 189 3.73 2.87 24.28
CA ARG A 189 3.53 4.31 24.47
C ARG A 189 2.38 4.62 25.42
N HIS A 190 1.28 3.88 25.29
CA HIS A 190 0.02 4.17 26.00
C HIS A 190 -0.53 2.99 26.79
N PHE A 191 0.03 1.79 26.64
CA PHE A 191 -0.41 0.57 27.32
C PHE A 191 0.72 -0.14 28.04
N ARG A 192 0.34 -0.97 29.02
CA ARG A 192 1.27 -1.95 29.62
C ARG A 192 1.37 -3.14 28.69
N VAL A 193 2.57 -3.39 28.17
CA VAL A 193 2.84 -4.54 27.29
C VAL A 193 2.67 -5.85 28.08
N PRO A 194 1.79 -6.77 27.65
CA PRO A 194 1.66 -8.09 28.28
C PRO A 194 2.97 -8.91 28.19
N PRO A 195 3.17 -9.89 29.08
CA PRO A 195 4.29 -10.81 28.97
C PRO A 195 4.28 -11.57 27.65
N ALA A 196 5.45 -12.01 27.20
CA ALA A 196 5.61 -12.67 25.91
C ALA A 196 4.94 -14.06 25.82
N SER A 197 4.73 -14.71 26.97
CA SER A 197 4.06 -16.00 27.11
C SER A 197 3.11 -15.97 28.31
N CYS A 198 2.12 -16.84 28.31
CA CYS A 198 1.32 -17.17 29.48
C CYS A 198 2.05 -18.25 30.28
N ASP A 199 2.00 -18.20 31.62
CA ASP A 199 2.47 -19.31 32.46
C ASP A 199 1.49 -20.50 32.33
N ASP A 200 2.02 -21.73 32.40
CA ASP A 200 1.33 -23.01 32.11
C ASP A 200 0.07 -23.29 32.97
N ASP A 201 -0.17 -22.53 34.04
CA ASP A 201 -1.31 -22.73 34.96
C ASP A 201 -2.62 -22.06 34.47
N ASP A 202 -2.56 -21.18 33.47
CA ASP A 202 -3.74 -20.59 32.83
C ASP A 202 -3.92 -21.19 31.42
N ALA A 203 -4.86 -22.12 31.26
CA ALA A 203 -5.22 -22.69 29.96
C ALA A 203 -5.61 -21.60 28.93
N PRO A 204 -5.46 -21.86 27.61
CA PRO A 204 -5.48 -20.84 26.56
C PRO A 204 -6.91 -20.35 26.21
N PRO A 205 -7.06 -19.14 25.59
CA PRO A 205 -6.00 -18.39 24.92
C PRO A 205 -5.77 -16.97 25.45
N LEU A 206 -4.50 -16.74 25.79
CA LEU A 206 -3.74 -15.48 25.85
C LEU A 206 -4.16 -14.43 26.89
N CYS A 207 -3.13 -13.86 27.52
CA CYS A 207 -3.13 -12.74 28.46
C CYS A 207 -3.82 -11.44 27.97
N GLU A 208 -4.57 -11.45 26.87
CA GLU A 208 -5.35 -10.30 26.37
C GLU A 208 -6.59 -9.98 27.23
N GLN A 209 -7.01 -10.89 28.12
CA GLN A 209 -8.20 -10.67 28.97
C GLN A 209 -7.91 -9.99 30.32
N ARG A 210 -6.67 -9.58 30.61
CA ARG A 210 -6.32 -8.91 31.87
C ARG A 210 -5.36 -7.73 31.64
N ALA A 211 -5.81 -6.71 30.91
CA ALA A 211 -5.23 -5.37 30.97
C ALA A 211 -6.36 -4.33 30.94
#